data_AF-A0A7Z9U9L2-F1
#
_entry.id   AF-A0A7Z9U9L2-F1
#
_cell.length_a   1.000
_cell.length_b   1.000
_cell.length_c   1.000
_cell.angle_alpha   90.00
_cell.angle_beta   90.00
_cell.angle_gamma   90.00
#
_symmetry.space_group_name_H-M   'P 1'
#
loop_
_entity.id
_entity.type
_entity.pdbx_description
1 polymer ?
#
loop_
_entity_poly.entity_id
_entity_poly.type
_entity_poly.pdbx_seq_one_letter_code
_entity_poly.pdbx_strand_id
1 'polypeptide(L)'
;MNIKANSFLPRLTETRRFDGSHNNQAHPDYNQADTVFLRQTEASYGDGIDTPSGADRPNPREISNVVMNQRGRAQDARKLSNMVWAWGQFLDHDITFTPNPGAPDWNIAVPAGDRHFDPDATGKAVIPFSRSSAAPGTGAGTGKVREQSNGITGWVDASMIYGSDKERADALRTFEGGKMKVGEGNLLPFNTMGLENDNPMRRPEESLMAAGDVRANENLGLLSLQTLFVREHNRLVDEFKAKDPSLTDESLYQMARKVVGAQVQQITFNEFLPSILGENAIKPYEGYKPDVDPRLSNVFSTAAYRMGHSQLEPII
;
A
#
# COMPACT_ATOMS: atom_id res chain seq x y z
N MET A 1 -18.14 -6.83 18.26
CA MET A 1 -17.68 -7.86 19.23
C MET A 1 -17.18 -7.16 20.49
N ASN A 2 -17.77 -7.42 21.66
CA ASN A 2 -17.30 -6.88 22.94
C ASN A 2 -16.02 -7.61 23.37
N ILE A 3 -14.85 -7.11 22.96
CA ILE A 3 -13.60 -7.45 23.63
C ILE A 3 -13.72 -6.88 25.04
N LYS A 4 -13.95 -7.73 26.04
CA LYS A 4 -13.96 -7.33 27.45
C LYS A 4 -12.58 -6.75 27.81
N ALA A 5 -12.46 -5.42 27.76
CA ALA A 5 -11.20 -4.66 27.93
C ALA A 5 -10.67 -4.59 29.37
N ASN A 6 -11.21 -5.36 30.30
CA ASN A 6 -10.82 -5.32 31.71
C ASN A 6 -9.71 -6.34 31.99
N SER A 7 -8.49 -6.05 31.50
CA SER A 7 -7.17 -6.42 32.09
C SER A 7 -6.03 -6.59 31.07
N PHE A 8 -6.27 -6.43 29.77
CA PHE A 8 -5.26 -6.79 28.77
C PHE A 8 -4.21 -5.68 28.56
N LEU A 9 -2.94 -6.01 28.81
CA LEU A 9 -1.76 -5.32 28.31
C LEU A 9 -1.02 -6.27 27.35
N PRO A 10 -0.76 -5.87 26.09
CA PRO A 10 -0.04 -6.70 25.14
C PRO A 10 1.37 -7.06 25.66
N ARG A 11 1.74 -8.35 25.62
CA ARG A 11 3.11 -8.77 25.92
C ARG A 11 4.06 -8.41 24.77
N LEU A 12 5.21 -7.83 25.10
CA LEU A 12 6.31 -7.57 24.17
C LEU A 12 7.46 -8.55 24.45
N THR A 13 7.46 -9.71 23.79
CA THR A 13 8.61 -10.63 23.79
C THR A 13 9.58 -10.30 22.66
N GLU A 14 9.02 -9.91 21.51
CA GLU A 14 9.72 -9.47 20.32
C GLU A 14 8.81 -8.48 19.59
N THR A 15 9.41 -7.46 18.98
CA THR A 15 8.71 -6.44 18.19
C THR A 15 9.02 -6.65 16.72
N ARG A 16 7.99 -6.52 15.86
CA ARG A 16 8.18 -6.61 14.41
C ARG A 16 9.13 -5.51 13.95
N ARG A 17 10.05 -5.82 13.05
CA ARG A 17 10.89 -4.80 12.41
C ARG A 17 10.04 -3.93 11.49
N PHE A 18 10.48 -2.71 11.20
CA PHE A 18 9.74 -1.79 10.33
C PHE A 18 9.89 -2.15 8.85
N ASP A 19 11.03 -2.75 8.48
CA ASP A 19 11.29 -3.22 7.12
C ASP A 19 10.69 -4.60 6.84
N GLY A 20 10.02 -5.24 7.80
CA GLY A 20 9.45 -6.57 7.65
C GLY A 20 10.46 -7.73 7.69
N SER A 21 11.75 -7.46 7.88
CA SER A 21 12.80 -8.50 7.92
C SER A 21 12.69 -9.41 9.14
N HIS A 22 13.33 -10.59 9.05
CA HIS A 22 13.45 -11.60 10.11
C HIS A 22 12.12 -12.16 10.63
N ASN A 23 11.01 -11.99 9.89
CA ASN A 23 9.72 -12.57 10.24
C ASN A 23 9.69 -14.10 10.01
N ASN A 24 10.38 -14.57 8.97
CA ASN A 24 10.66 -16.00 8.76
C ASN A 24 12.10 -16.33 9.21
N GLN A 25 12.27 -17.41 9.98
CA GLN A 25 13.57 -17.79 10.55
C GLN A 25 14.56 -18.33 9.51
N ALA A 26 14.08 -19.07 8.51
CA ALA A 26 14.91 -19.66 7.47
C ALA A 26 15.18 -18.68 6.31
N HIS A 27 14.21 -17.80 6.05
CA HIS A 27 14.23 -16.82 4.97
C HIS A 27 13.98 -15.41 5.51
N PRO A 28 14.98 -14.78 6.16
CA PRO A 28 14.80 -13.50 6.86
C PRO A 28 14.43 -12.33 5.93
N ASP A 29 14.60 -12.48 4.62
CA ASP A 29 14.30 -11.52 3.57
C ASP A 29 12.86 -11.64 3.03
N TYR A 30 12.11 -12.69 3.36
CA TYR A 30 10.73 -12.82 2.88
C TYR A 30 9.87 -11.61 3.29
N ASN A 31 9.26 -10.97 2.29
CA ASN A 31 8.43 -9.76 2.42
C ASN A 31 9.12 -8.59 3.14
N GLN A 32 10.45 -8.61 3.25
CA GLN A 32 11.19 -7.42 3.62
C GLN A 32 11.01 -6.34 2.54
N ALA A 33 11.01 -5.06 2.91
CA ALA A 33 11.09 -3.96 1.96
C ALA A 33 12.27 -4.16 0.99
N ASP A 34 12.08 -3.73 -0.25
CA ASP A 34 12.95 -3.88 -1.42
C ASP A 34 13.20 -5.32 -1.89
N THR A 35 12.43 -6.30 -1.39
CA THR A 35 12.47 -7.68 -1.87
C THR A 35 11.73 -7.83 -3.20
N VAL A 36 12.28 -8.65 -4.11
CA VAL A 36 11.65 -8.96 -5.40
C VAL A 36 10.31 -9.69 -5.22
N PHE A 37 9.33 -9.31 -6.03
CA PHE A 37 8.04 -10.01 -6.09
C PHE A 37 8.22 -11.47 -6.56
N LEU A 38 7.28 -12.34 -6.15
CA LEU A 38 7.17 -13.67 -6.75
C LEU A 38 6.68 -13.61 -8.19
N ARG A 39 7.18 -14.52 -9.01
CA ARG A 39 6.60 -14.79 -10.33
C ARG A 39 5.75 -16.06 -10.28
N GLN A 40 4.47 -15.92 -10.62
CA GLN A 40 3.57 -17.05 -10.85
C GLN A 40 3.66 -17.59 -12.29
N THR A 41 4.25 -16.81 -13.19
CA THR A 41 4.48 -17.14 -14.60
C THR A 41 5.81 -16.54 -15.04
N GLU A 42 6.39 -17.09 -16.09
CA GLU A 42 7.60 -16.54 -16.71
C GLU A 42 7.41 -15.09 -17.14
N ALA A 43 8.48 -14.31 -17.05
CA ALA A 43 8.47 -12.92 -17.52
C ALA A 43 8.41 -12.88 -19.06
N SER A 44 7.60 -11.98 -19.59
CA SER A 44 7.48 -11.76 -21.04
C SER A 44 8.06 -10.39 -21.37
N TYR A 45 9.29 -10.38 -21.88
CA TYR A 45 9.97 -9.20 -22.43
C TYR A 45 10.27 -9.42 -23.91
N GLY A 46 10.19 -8.37 -24.74
CA GLY A 46 10.36 -8.45 -26.19
C GLY A 46 11.75 -8.90 -26.63
N ASP A 47 12.77 -8.61 -25.82
CA ASP A 47 14.15 -9.07 -25.96
C ASP A 47 14.49 -10.24 -25.01
N GLY A 48 13.49 -10.76 -24.29
CA GLY A 48 13.64 -11.77 -23.25
C GLY A 48 14.30 -11.27 -21.96
N ILE A 49 14.65 -9.98 -21.83
CA ILE A 49 15.41 -9.45 -20.69
C ILE A 49 14.71 -8.24 -20.06
N ASP A 50 14.52 -7.16 -20.80
CA ASP A 50 14.12 -5.86 -20.25
C ASP A 50 13.12 -5.12 -21.12
N THR A 51 13.22 -5.19 -22.44
CA THR A 51 12.34 -4.45 -23.35
C THR A 51 10.88 -4.89 -23.15
N PRO A 52 9.93 -3.99 -22.82
CA PRO A 52 8.53 -4.37 -22.64
C PRO A 52 8.00 -5.21 -23.81
N SER A 53 7.34 -6.33 -23.52
CA SER A 53 6.73 -7.16 -24.57
C SER A 53 5.45 -6.56 -25.11
N GLY A 54 4.97 -7.13 -26.22
CA GLY A 54 3.67 -6.76 -26.78
C GLY A 54 3.70 -5.55 -27.71
N ALA A 55 4.79 -5.34 -28.43
CA ALA A 55 4.87 -4.33 -29.49
C ALA A 55 3.82 -4.56 -30.61
N ASP A 56 3.29 -5.78 -30.70
CA ASP A 56 2.21 -6.21 -31.58
C ASP A 56 0.81 -6.15 -30.93
N ARG A 57 0.72 -5.76 -29.65
CA ARG A 57 -0.56 -5.64 -28.94
C ARG A 57 -1.22 -4.29 -29.20
N PRO A 58 -2.55 -4.19 -29.08
CA PRO A 58 -3.24 -2.92 -29.21
C PRO A 58 -2.73 -1.88 -28.21
N ASN A 59 -2.82 -0.61 -28.60
CA ASN A 59 -2.40 0.49 -27.76
C ASN A 59 -3.19 0.51 -26.43
N PRO A 60 -2.55 0.75 -25.27
CA PRO A 60 -3.23 0.75 -23.97
C PRO A 60 -4.41 1.73 -23.88
N ARG A 61 -4.31 2.90 -24.54
CA ARG A 61 -5.38 3.89 -24.57
C ARG A 61 -6.55 3.44 -25.44
N GLU A 62 -6.30 2.74 -26.55
CA GLU A 62 -7.36 2.12 -27.34
C GLU A 62 -8.12 1.06 -26.53
N ILE A 63 -7.39 0.18 -25.83
CA ILE A 63 -7.99 -0.82 -24.94
C ILE A 63 -8.83 -0.13 -23.86
N SER A 64 -8.33 0.93 -23.23
CA SER A 64 -9.07 1.72 -22.25
C SER A 64 -10.36 2.31 -22.83
N ASN A 65 -10.31 2.88 -24.03
CA ASN A 65 -11.46 3.47 -24.70
C ASN A 65 -12.54 2.42 -25.07
N VAL A 66 -12.14 1.20 -25.41
CA VAL A 66 -13.06 0.12 -25.78
C VAL A 66 -13.63 -0.59 -24.54
N VAL A 67 -12.78 -0.92 -23.58
CA VAL A 67 -13.13 -1.80 -22.45
C VAL A 67 -13.58 -1.02 -21.21
N MET A 68 -12.91 0.09 -20.89
CA MET A 68 -13.08 0.80 -19.62
C MET A 68 -13.98 2.03 -19.74
N ASN A 69 -14.52 2.32 -20.92
CA ASN A 69 -15.39 3.48 -21.14
C ASN A 69 -16.77 3.28 -20.50
N GLN A 70 -16.89 3.71 -19.26
CA GLN A 70 -18.13 3.64 -18.50
C GLN A 70 -19.13 4.73 -18.91
N ARG A 71 -20.35 4.32 -19.26
CA ARG A 71 -21.47 5.22 -19.58
C ARG A 71 -22.47 5.21 -18.43
N GLY A 72 -22.37 6.19 -17.53
CA GLY A 72 -23.26 6.33 -16.37
C GLY A 72 -22.77 5.60 -15.12
N ARG A 73 -23.61 5.54 -14.08
CA ARG A 73 -23.26 4.88 -12.81
C ARG A 73 -23.50 3.37 -12.90
N ALA A 74 -22.52 2.59 -12.47
CA ALA A 74 -22.67 1.16 -12.25
C ALA A 74 -22.83 0.96 -10.73
N GLN A 75 -23.89 0.28 -10.31
CA GLN A 75 -24.05 -0.08 -8.90
C GLN A 75 -23.35 -1.41 -8.63
N ASP A 76 -22.68 -1.51 -7.48
CA ASP A 76 -22.17 -2.79 -7.02
C ASP A 76 -23.34 -3.75 -6.75
N ALA A 77 -23.35 -4.89 -7.46
CA ALA A 77 -24.36 -5.93 -7.29
C ALA A 77 -24.38 -6.51 -5.87
N ARG A 78 -23.27 -6.41 -5.13
CA ARG A 78 -23.14 -6.84 -3.73
C ARG A 78 -23.54 -5.75 -2.73
N LYS A 79 -23.87 -4.54 -3.21
CA LYS A 79 -24.28 -3.39 -2.39
C LYS A 79 -23.24 -3.03 -1.32
N LEU A 80 -21.96 -3.21 -1.62
CA LEU A 80 -20.88 -2.81 -0.75
C LEU A 80 -20.78 -1.27 -0.71
N SER A 81 -20.32 -0.76 0.42
CA SER A 81 -20.13 0.69 0.61
C SER A 81 -18.80 1.16 0.02
N ASN A 82 -18.64 2.48 -0.13
CA ASN A 82 -17.36 3.10 -0.49
C ASN A 82 -16.22 2.77 0.47
N MET A 83 -16.52 2.29 1.68
CA MET A 83 -15.50 1.81 2.61
C MET A 83 -14.74 0.59 2.07
N VAL A 84 -15.35 -0.23 1.21
CA VAL A 84 -14.69 -1.42 0.66
C VAL A 84 -13.53 -1.04 -0.25
N TRP A 85 -13.74 -0.15 -1.23
CA TRP A 85 -12.62 0.25 -2.09
C TRP A 85 -11.59 1.07 -1.31
N ALA A 86 -12.04 1.92 -0.37
CA ALA A 86 -11.14 2.71 0.47
C ALA A 86 -10.25 1.83 1.36
N TRP A 87 -10.83 0.79 1.98
CA TRP A 87 -10.06 -0.22 2.72
C TRP A 87 -9.14 -1.02 1.80
N GLY A 88 -9.61 -1.39 0.61
CA GLY A 88 -8.80 -2.09 -0.39
C GLY A 88 -7.54 -1.32 -0.77
N GLN A 89 -7.67 -0.01 -1.02
CA GLN A 89 -6.54 0.89 -1.28
C GLN A 89 -5.66 1.06 -0.03
N PHE A 90 -6.26 1.29 1.13
CA PHE A 90 -5.52 1.41 2.39
C PHE A 90 -4.68 0.17 2.71
N LEU A 91 -5.21 -1.02 2.44
CA LEU A 91 -4.48 -2.28 2.54
C LEU A 91 -3.42 -2.41 1.45
N ASP A 92 -3.70 -2.04 0.19
CA ASP A 92 -2.69 -2.06 -0.88
C ASP A 92 -1.44 -1.27 -0.49
N HIS A 93 -1.62 -0.14 0.20
CA HIS A 93 -0.53 0.71 0.67
C HIS A 93 0.24 0.12 1.88
N ASP A 94 -0.28 -0.94 2.50
CA ASP A 94 0.41 -1.71 3.54
C ASP A 94 1.25 -2.85 2.94
N ILE A 95 0.88 -3.34 1.75
CA ILE A 95 1.44 -4.59 1.21
C ILE A 95 2.16 -4.43 -0.12
N THR A 96 1.83 -3.45 -0.97
CA THR A 96 2.54 -3.23 -2.23
C THR A 96 2.85 -1.77 -2.55
N PHE A 97 4.08 -1.55 -3.00
CA PHE A 97 4.55 -0.34 -3.66
C PHE A 97 5.58 -0.73 -4.70
N THR A 98 5.43 -0.26 -5.93
CA THR A 98 6.42 -0.53 -6.99
C THR A 98 7.07 0.79 -7.39
N PRO A 99 8.29 1.09 -6.89
CA PRO A 99 8.95 2.36 -7.15
C PRO A 99 9.12 2.63 -8.64
N ASN A 100 9.05 3.91 -9.02
CA ASN A 100 9.35 4.36 -10.37
C ASN A 100 10.27 5.60 -10.31
N PRO A 101 11.10 5.86 -11.34
CA PRO A 101 12.08 6.94 -11.32
C PRO A 101 11.48 8.33 -11.55
N GLY A 102 10.15 8.47 -11.70
CA GLY A 102 9.44 9.72 -11.91
C GLY A 102 9.60 10.36 -13.30
N ALA A 103 10.69 10.09 -14.02
CA ALA A 103 10.92 10.58 -15.37
C ALA A 103 10.24 9.68 -16.42
N PRO A 104 9.36 10.19 -17.31
CA PRO A 104 8.70 9.37 -18.33
C PRO A 104 9.71 8.79 -19.33
N ASP A 105 9.76 7.46 -19.40
CA ASP A 105 10.64 6.70 -20.30
C ASP A 105 9.84 5.77 -21.23
N TRP A 106 8.51 5.70 -21.07
CA TRP A 106 7.65 4.81 -21.84
C TRP A 106 6.24 5.37 -22.04
N ASN A 107 6.17 6.57 -22.61
CA ASN A 107 4.91 7.27 -22.86
C ASN A 107 3.88 6.43 -23.64
N ILE A 108 2.61 6.55 -23.26
CA ILE A 108 1.50 5.92 -23.97
C ILE A 108 1.07 6.85 -25.10
N ALA A 109 1.21 6.39 -26.35
CA ALA A 109 0.71 7.13 -27.50
C ALA A 109 -0.82 7.28 -27.42
N VAL A 110 -1.32 8.49 -27.69
CA VAL A 110 -2.77 8.76 -27.72
C VAL A 110 -3.27 8.62 -29.16
N PRO A 111 -4.36 7.86 -29.41
CA PRO A 111 -4.97 7.79 -30.73
C PRO A 111 -5.40 9.18 -31.22
N ALA A 112 -5.16 9.47 -32.50
CA ALA A 112 -5.56 10.74 -33.08
C ALA A 112 -7.08 10.94 -32.97
N GLY A 113 -7.50 12.11 -32.46
CA GLY A 113 -8.91 12.42 -32.22
C GLY A 113 -9.46 11.82 -30.92
N ASP A 114 -8.61 11.32 -30.01
CA ASP A 114 -9.06 10.94 -28.67
C ASP A 114 -9.72 12.14 -27.99
N ARG A 115 -10.99 11.97 -27.61
CA ARG A 115 -11.83 13.05 -27.07
C ARG A 115 -11.27 13.77 -25.84
N HIS A 116 -10.38 13.12 -25.09
CA HIS A 116 -9.86 13.65 -23.83
C HIS A 116 -8.45 14.18 -23.97
N PHE A 117 -7.61 13.48 -24.71
CA PHE A 117 -6.17 13.75 -24.74
C PHE A 117 -5.67 14.30 -26.09
N ASP A 118 -6.43 14.15 -27.18
CA ASP A 118 -6.09 14.71 -28.50
C ASP A 118 -7.34 15.16 -29.29
N PRO A 119 -8.17 16.07 -28.73
CA PRO A 119 -9.45 16.45 -29.36
C PRO A 119 -9.31 17.11 -30.74
N ASP A 120 -8.16 17.72 -31.01
CA ASP A 120 -7.85 18.38 -32.29
C ASP A 120 -7.20 17.43 -33.32
N ALA A 121 -7.10 16.13 -33.00
CA ALA A 121 -6.52 15.09 -33.85
C ALA A 121 -5.11 15.42 -34.35
N THR A 122 -4.26 15.92 -33.46
CA THR A 122 -2.86 16.27 -33.79
C THR A 122 -2.01 15.04 -34.12
N GLY A 123 -2.37 13.87 -33.59
CA GLY A 123 -1.62 12.63 -33.72
C GLY A 123 -0.28 12.64 -32.96
N LYS A 124 -0.06 13.61 -32.06
CA LYS A 124 1.20 13.80 -31.33
C LYS A 124 1.04 13.72 -29.81
N ALA A 125 -0.20 13.66 -29.32
CA ALA A 125 -0.45 13.61 -27.89
C ALA A 125 0.05 12.30 -27.27
N VAL A 126 0.49 12.39 -26.02
CA VAL A 126 0.95 11.25 -25.23
C VAL A 126 0.44 11.38 -23.80
N ILE A 127 0.21 10.24 -23.14
CA ILE A 127 0.03 10.17 -21.70
C ILE A 127 1.39 9.81 -21.09
N PRO A 128 1.97 10.66 -20.22
CA PRO A 128 3.24 10.37 -19.58
C PRO A 128 3.18 9.07 -18.78
N PHE A 129 4.17 8.20 -18.97
CA PHE A 129 4.31 6.96 -18.21
C PHE A 129 5.78 6.61 -18.02
N SER A 130 6.10 6.18 -16.81
CA SER A 130 7.41 5.70 -16.40
C SER A 130 7.33 4.23 -16.05
N ARG A 131 8.28 3.44 -16.54
CA ARG A 131 8.45 2.06 -16.11
C ARG A 131 8.86 2.04 -14.65
N SER A 132 8.30 1.09 -13.90
CA SER A 132 8.79 0.77 -12.55
C SER A 132 10.28 0.44 -12.58
N SER A 133 11.02 0.86 -11.55
CA SER A 133 12.45 0.59 -11.41
C SER A 133 12.75 -0.90 -11.49
N ALA A 134 13.87 -1.26 -12.13
CA ALA A 134 14.37 -2.63 -12.10
C ALA A 134 14.89 -2.95 -10.70
N ALA A 135 14.66 -4.17 -10.23
CA ALA A 135 15.30 -4.66 -9.02
C ALA A 135 16.84 -4.68 -9.20
N PRO A 136 17.62 -4.39 -8.15
CA PRO A 136 19.08 -4.36 -8.23
C PRO A 136 19.67 -5.63 -8.88
N GLY A 137 20.54 -5.43 -9.87
CA GLY A 137 21.22 -6.53 -10.57
C GLY A 137 20.37 -7.27 -11.61
N THR A 138 19.22 -6.73 -12.00
CA THR A 138 18.36 -7.28 -13.07
C THR A 138 18.11 -6.25 -14.18
N GLY A 139 17.66 -6.72 -15.35
CA GLY A 139 17.26 -5.86 -16.46
C GLY A 139 18.41 -5.47 -17.39
N ALA A 140 18.24 -4.35 -18.09
CA ALA A 140 19.13 -3.91 -19.17
C ALA A 140 20.62 -3.93 -18.77
N GLY A 141 21.44 -4.58 -19.60
CA GLY A 141 22.90 -4.64 -19.40
C GLY A 141 23.38 -5.65 -18.34
N THR A 142 22.48 -6.36 -17.66
CA THR A 142 22.86 -7.32 -16.59
C THR A 142 22.93 -8.78 -17.05
N GLY A 143 22.35 -9.10 -18.20
CA GLY A 143 22.17 -10.49 -18.66
C GLY A 143 21.14 -11.29 -17.86
N LYS A 144 20.47 -10.67 -16.87
CA LYS A 144 19.38 -11.26 -16.09
C LYS A 144 18.07 -10.57 -16.43
N VAL A 145 17.01 -11.37 -16.55
CA VAL A 145 15.64 -10.89 -16.78
C VAL A 145 15.25 -9.86 -15.72
N ARG A 146 14.65 -8.74 -16.15
CA ARG A 146 14.23 -7.64 -15.28
C ARG A 146 13.21 -8.12 -14.24
N GLU A 147 13.49 -7.81 -12.98
CA GLU A 147 12.55 -7.98 -11.88
C GLU A 147 12.08 -6.63 -11.33
N GLN A 148 11.01 -6.67 -10.54
CA GLN A 148 10.51 -5.52 -9.79
C GLN A 148 10.53 -5.89 -8.30
N SER A 149 10.95 -4.94 -7.47
CA SER A 149 10.90 -5.07 -6.02
C SER A 149 9.67 -4.39 -5.45
N ASN A 150 9.24 -4.90 -4.30
CA ASN A 150 8.27 -4.22 -3.45
C ASN A 150 9.01 -3.18 -2.60
N GLY A 151 8.78 -1.88 -2.80
CA GLY A 151 9.48 -0.81 -2.06
C GLY A 151 9.02 -0.63 -0.62
N ILE A 152 8.06 -1.43 -0.16
CA ILE A 152 7.55 -1.48 1.21
C ILE A 152 7.51 -2.92 1.70
N THR A 153 7.24 -3.15 2.99
CA THR A 153 7.05 -4.51 3.49
C THR A 153 5.87 -5.18 2.78
N GLY A 154 5.96 -6.49 2.54
CA GLY A 154 4.86 -7.26 1.94
C GLY A 154 3.91 -7.88 2.97
N TRP A 155 4.01 -7.49 4.23
CA TRP A 155 3.20 -8.03 5.32
C TRP A 155 1.97 -7.15 5.57
N VAL A 156 0.88 -7.75 6.04
CA VAL A 156 -0.22 -6.98 6.64
C VAL A 156 0.20 -6.61 8.06
N ASP A 157 1.02 -5.58 8.22
CA ASP A 157 1.66 -5.21 9.49
C ASP A 157 1.48 -3.73 9.89
N ALA A 158 0.57 -3.04 9.20
CA ALA A 158 0.24 -1.63 9.39
C ALA A 158 1.40 -0.66 9.06
N SER A 159 2.33 -1.06 8.21
CA SER A 159 3.40 -0.23 7.64
C SER A 159 2.88 1.05 6.97
N MET A 160 1.67 1.05 6.39
CA MET A 160 1.07 2.29 5.84
C MET A 160 0.84 3.38 6.90
N ILE A 161 0.73 3.00 8.18
CA ILE A 161 0.59 3.91 9.32
C ILE A 161 1.96 4.22 9.94
N TYR A 162 2.84 3.21 10.05
CA TYR A 162 4.07 3.28 10.84
C TYR A 162 5.36 3.46 10.02
N GLY A 163 5.33 3.33 8.71
CA GLY A 163 6.50 3.30 7.84
C GLY A 163 7.03 1.89 7.59
N SER A 164 7.69 1.73 6.44
CA SER A 164 8.41 0.50 6.04
C SER A 164 9.90 0.54 6.37
N ASP A 165 10.34 1.56 7.12
CA ASP A 165 11.71 1.73 7.54
C ASP A 165 11.73 2.47 8.89
N LYS A 166 12.85 2.35 9.60
CA LYS A 166 12.98 2.93 10.94
C LYS A 166 13.00 4.46 10.92
N GLU A 167 13.60 5.07 9.90
CA GLU A 167 13.75 6.53 9.82
C GLU A 167 12.38 7.20 9.71
N ARG A 168 11.52 6.69 8.83
CA ARG A 168 10.14 7.14 8.68
C ARG A 168 9.32 6.87 9.94
N ALA A 169 9.46 5.68 10.53
CA ALA A 169 8.77 5.34 11.78
C ALA A 169 9.13 6.28 12.93
N ASP A 170 10.43 6.60 13.08
CA ASP A 170 10.93 7.53 14.07
C ASP A 170 10.41 8.95 13.81
N ALA A 171 10.43 9.40 12.55
CA ALA A 171 9.97 10.73 12.17
C ALA A 171 8.49 10.96 12.53
N LEU A 172 7.65 9.93 12.46
CA LEU A 172 6.22 10.00 12.78
C LEU A 172 5.93 9.95 14.29
N ARG A 173 6.90 9.63 15.14
CA ARG A 173 6.74 9.54 16.59
C ARG A 173 7.04 10.84 17.30
N THR A 174 6.36 11.06 18.42
CA THR A 174 6.68 12.13 19.36
C THR A 174 7.89 11.79 20.25
N PHE A 175 8.16 10.50 20.45
CA PHE A 175 9.06 9.97 21.49
C PHE A 175 8.68 10.43 22.91
N GLU A 176 7.41 10.82 23.09
CA GLU A 176 6.83 11.18 24.36
C GLU A 176 5.56 10.37 24.61
N GLY A 177 5.56 9.62 25.72
CA GLY A 177 4.39 8.86 26.14
C GLY A 177 3.96 7.76 25.18
N GLY A 178 4.79 7.35 24.22
CA GLY A 178 4.52 6.32 23.21
C GLY A 178 3.69 6.78 22.02
N LYS A 179 3.50 8.09 21.83
CA LYS A 179 2.52 8.65 20.90
C LYS A 179 3.05 8.88 19.48
N MET A 180 2.14 8.74 18.51
CA MET A 180 2.31 9.26 17.16
C MET A 180 2.04 10.77 17.10
N LYS A 181 2.78 11.50 16.28
CA LYS A 181 2.56 12.92 16.03
C LYS A 181 1.19 13.15 15.40
N VAL A 182 0.52 14.23 15.82
CA VAL A 182 -0.75 14.69 15.26
C VAL A 182 -0.70 16.21 15.09
N GLY A 183 -1.39 16.72 14.08
CA GLY A 183 -1.55 18.14 13.81
C GLY A 183 -2.78 18.75 14.49
N GLU A 184 -3.14 19.95 14.04
CA GLU A 184 -4.36 20.64 14.46
C GLU A 184 -5.60 19.76 14.23
N GLY A 185 -6.56 19.79 15.16
CA GLY A 185 -7.77 18.99 15.08
C GLY A 185 -7.55 17.48 15.20
N ASN A 186 -6.38 17.06 15.73
CA ASN A 186 -6.00 15.65 15.84
C ASN A 186 -5.98 14.95 14.46
N LEU A 187 -5.60 15.69 13.42
CA LEU A 187 -5.35 15.17 12.08
C LEU A 187 -3.91 14.66 11.98
N LEU A 188 -3.56 14.04 10.86
CA LEU A 188 -2.15 13.82 10.54
C LEU A 188 -1.38 15.15 10.57
N PRO A 189 -0.11 15.15 11.00
CA PRO A 189 0.70 16.35 10.96
C PRO A 189 1.07 16.69 9.51
N PHE A 190 1.23 17.98 9.21
CA PHE A 190 1.88 18.41 7.98
C PHE A 190 3.31 17.87 7.90
N ASN A 191 3.80 17.68 6.68
CA ASN A 191 5.12 17.10 6.39
C ASN A 191 6.27 18.11 6.59
N THR A 192 6.31 18.78 7.74
CA THR A 192 7.39 19.71 8.10
C THR A 192 8.70 18.99 8.46
N MET A 193 8.69 17.66 8.46
CA MET A 193 9.83 16.81 8.77
C MET A 193 10.55 16.29 7.51
N GLY A 194 10.09 16.67 6.31
CA GLY A 194 10.78 16.37 5.06
C GLY A 194 10.74 14.91 4.63
N LEU A 195 9.68 14.16 4.97
CA LEU A 195 9.50 12.81 4.45
C LEU A 195 9.19 12.86 2.97
N GLU A 196 9.72 11.91 2.21
CA GLU A 196 9.35 11.70 0.81
C GLU A 196 7.84 11.42 0.71
N ASN A 197 7.15 12.10 -0.19
CA ASN A 197 5.74 11.84 -0.50
C ASN A 197 5.51 11.93 -2.00
N ASP A 198 4.63 11.08 -2.50
CA ASP A 198 4.12 11.21 -3.86
C ASP A 198 3.34 12.53 -3.98
N ASN A 199 3.75 13.33 -4.97
CA ASN A 199 3.21 14.67 -5.16
C ASN A 199 2.93 14.95 -6.65
N PRO A 200 2.04 14.17 -7.28
CA PRO A 200 1.74 14.31 -8.71
C PRO A 200 1.18 15.70 -9.05
N MET A 201 0.55 16.37 -8.08
CA MET A 201 0.00 17.71 -8.21
C MET A 201 1.01 18.82 -7.95
N ARG A 202 2.27 18.49 -7.61
CA ARG A 202 3.38 19.43 -7.37
C ARG A 202 3.02 20.55 -6.37
N ARG A 203 2.33 20.18 -5.29
CA ARG A 203 2.02 21.08 -4.18
C ARG A 203 3.30 21.37 -3.38
N PRO A 204 3.37 22.44 -2.56
CA PRO A 204 4.45 22.59 -1.59
C PRO A 204 4.57 21.33 -0.71
N GLU A 205 5.77 20.78 -0.54
CA GLU A 205 5.97 19.49 0.13
C GLU A 205 5.51 19.52 1.58
N GLU A 206 5.73 20.65 2.25
CA GLU A 206 5.32 20.92 3.63
C GLU A 206 3.79 21.05 3.79
N SER A 207 3.04 21.19 2.69
CA SER A 207 1.57 21.24 2.71
C SER A 207 0.92 19.85 2.64
N LEU A 208 1.70 18.80 2.35
CA LEU A 208 1.23 17.42 2.37
C LEU A 208 1.17 16.90 3.81
N MET A 209 0.29 15.93 4.07
CA MET A 209 0.23 15.24 5.35
C MET A 209 1.31 14.16 5.42
N ALA A 210 1.93 13.98 6.60
CA ALA A 210 2.91 12.93 6.86
C ALA A 210 2.23 11.65 7.36
N ALA A 211 2.60 10.51 6.75
CA ALA A 211 2.12 9.18 7.11
C ALA A 211 3.21 8.11 6.84
N GLY A 212 2.90 6.86 7.19
CA GLY A 212 3.80 5.72 6.98
C GLY A 212 4.03 5.36 5.51
N ASP A 213 3.04 5.59 4.64
CA ASP A 213 3.17 5.37 3.19
C ASP A 213 3.26 6.71 2.42
N VAL A 214 4.12 6.75 1.39
CA VAL A 214 4.38 7.95 0.57
C VAL A 214 3.16 8.44 -0.21
N ARG A 215 2.17 7.57 -0.46
CA ARG A 215 0.98 7.86 -1.27
C ARG A 215 -0.23 8.23 -0.41
N ALA A 216 -0.08 8.45 0.90
CA ALA A 216 -1.20 8.75 1.79
C ALA A 216 -2.06 9.94 1.35
N ASN A 217 -1.48 10.90 0.61
CA ASN A 217 -2.12 12.12 0.14
C ASN A 217 -2.93 11.95 -1.17
N GLU A 218 -3.10 10.73 -1.68
CA GLU A 218 -3.75 10.46 -2.97
C GLU A 218 -5.23 10.89 -2.99
N ASN A 219 -5.96 10.65 -1.90
CA ASN A 219 -7.35 11.10 -1.75
C ASN A 219 -7.77 11.26 -0.28
N LEU A 220 -8.87 11.96 -0.03
CA LEU A 220 -9.37 12.25 1.32
C LEU A 220 -9.88 11.01 2.07
N GLY A 221 -10.37 9.99 1.36
CA GLY A 221 -10.80 8.73 1.97
C GLY A 221 -9.63 8.00 2.60
N LEU A 222 -8.51 7.92 1.87
CA LEU A 222 -7.26 7.34 2.36
C LEU A 222 -6.69 8.12 3.56
N LEU A 223 -6.62 9.46 3.46
CA LEU A 223 -6.18 10.31 4.58
C LEU A 223 -7.06 10.15 5.83
N SER A 224 -8.36 9.92 5.64
CA SER A 224 -9.30 9.70 6.74
C SER A 224 -9.03 8.38 7.47
N LEU A 225 -8.74 7.29 6.73
CA LEU A 225 -8.35 6.01 7.31
C LEU A 225 -6.99 6.10 8.03
N GLN A 226 -6.01 6.77 7.42
CA GLN A 226 -4.72 7.04 8.06
C GLN A 226 -4.90 7.79 9.40
N THR A 227 -5.69 8.88 9.38
CA THR A 227 -6.01 9.65 10.59
C THR A 227 -6.71 8.79 11.64
N LEU A 228 -7.68 7.95 11.22
CA LEU A 228 -8.42 7.06 12.12
C LEU A 228 -7.48 6.13 12.88
N PHE A 229 -6.53 5.49 12.21
CA PHE A 229 -5.63 4.54 12.87
C PHE A 229 -4.52 5.20 13.68
N VAL A 230 -4.06 6.41 13.32
CA VAL A 230 -3.18 7.21 14.18
C VAL A 230 -3.92 7.60 15.48
N ARG A 231 -5.20 7.94 15.39
CA ARG A 231 -6.04 8.20 16.58
C ARG A 231 -6.23 6.93 17.41
N GLU A 232 -6.47 5.79 16.79
CA GLU A 232 -6.61 4.51 17.50
C GLU A 232 -5.31 4.12 18.21
N HIS A 233 -4.16 4.29 17.57
CA HIS A 233 -2.85 4.11 18.22
C HIS A 233 -2.76 4.97 19.47
N ASN A 234 -3.00 6.28 19.34
CA ASN A 234 -2.90 7.20 20.47
C ASN A 234 -3.93 6.85 21.56
N ARG A 235 -5.15 6.45 21.21
CA ARG A 235 -6.17 6.00 22.18
C ARG A 235 -5.70 4.76 22.97
N LEU A 236 -5.11 3.78 22.28
CA LEU A 236 -4.56 2.57 22.90
C LEU A 236 -3.41 2.88 23.85
N VAL A 237 -2.52 3.81 23.46
CA VAL A 237 -1.43 4.28 24.31
C VAL A 237 -1.95 4.88 25.62
N ASP A 238 -2.99 5.73 25.57
CA ASP A 238 -3.60 6.29 26.79
C ASP A 238 -4.18 5.20 27.68
N GLU A 239 -4.87 4.24 27.07
CA GLU A 239 -5.46 3.11 27.78
C GLU A 239 -4.38 2.26 28.47
N PHE A 240 -3.26 1.98 27.80
CA PHE A 240 -2.15 1.21 28.37
C PHE A 240 -1.44 1.98 29.47
N LYS A 241 -1.19 3.28 29.29
CA LYS A 241 -0.54 4.13 30.29
C LYS A 241 -1.39 4.29 31.55
N ALA A 242 -2.71 4.39 31.41
CA ALA A 242 -3.62 4.44 32.54
C ALA A 242 -3.65 3.12 33.34
N LYS A 243 -3.48 1.98 32.66
CA LYS A 243 -3.41 0.65 33.29
C LYS A 243 -2.08 0.39 33.99
N ASP A 244 -0.98 0.82 33.39
CA ASP A 244 0.35 0.72 33.98
C ASP A 244 1.17 2.00 33.73
N PRO A 245 1.20 2.91 34.72
CA PRO A 245 1.97 4.14 34.65
C PRO A 245 3.49 3.94 34.55
N SER A 246 4.01 2.74 34.82
CA SER A 246 5.45 2.45 34.74
C SER A 246 5.95 2.18 33.31
N LEU A 247 5.03 1.95 32.36
CA LEU A 247 5.38 1.69 30.96
C LEU A 247 6.14 2.87 30.34
N THR A 248 7.24 2.54 29.65
CA THR A 248 8.10 3.48 28.92
C THR A 248 7.46 3.92 27.60
N ASP A 249 7.96 5.01 27.03
CA ASP A 249 7.59 5.47 25.67
C ASP A 249 7.62 4.34 24.64
N GLU A 250 8.77 3.65 24.57
CA GLU A 250 8.98 2.57 23.60
C GLU A 250 8.01 1.40 23.84
N SER A 251 7.77 1.02 25.10
CA SER A 251 6.86 -0.09 25.41
C SER A 251 5.43 0.24 24.99
N LEU A 252 4.96 1.46 25.29
CA LEU A 252 3.63 1.93 24.91
C LEU A 252 3.45 1.95 23.40
N TYR A 253 4.42 2.54 22.68
CA TYR A 253 4.40 2.62 21.23
C TYR A 253 4.32 1.24 20.58
N GLN A 254 5.19 0.30 21.00
CA GLN A 254 5.23 -1.04 20.42
C GLN A 254 3.98 -1.87 20.78
N MET A 255 3.42 -1.70 21.98
CA MET A 255 2.17 -2.34 22.38
C MET A 255 1.01 -1.85 21.52
N ALA A 256 0.89 -0.54 21.30
CA ALA A 256 -0.16 0.05 20.46
C ALA A 256 0.01 -0.35 18.99
N ARG A 257 1.24 -0.27 18.44
CA ARG A 257 1.57 -0.75 17.09
C ARG A 257 1.18 -2.21 16.89
N LYS A 258 1.49 -3.09 17.86
CA LYS A 258 1.11 -4.50 17.82
C LYS A 258 -0.40 -4.72 17.74
N VAL A 259 -1.18 -3.97 18.53
CA VAL A 259 -2.64 -4.09 18.53
C VAL A 259 -3.26 -3.54 17.26
N VAL A 260 -2.78 -2.39 16.77
CA VAL A 260 -3.25 -1.81 15.49
C VAL A 260 -2.97 -2.76 14.32
N GLY A 261 -1.77 -3.34 14.23
CA GLY A 261 -1.49 -4.36 13.21
C GLY A 261 -2.44 -5.56 13.28
N ALA A 262 -2.78 -6.01 14.50
CA ALA A 262 -3.77 -7.08 14.69
C ALA A 262 -5.20 -6.66 14.29
N GLN A 263 -5.59 -5.40 14.53
CA GLN A 263 -6.88 -4.86 14.06
C GLN A 263 -6.95 -4.83 12.53
N VAL A 264 -5.90 -4.34 11.86
CA VAL A 264 -5.82 -4.32 10.39
C VAL A 264 -5.92 -5.74 9.83
N GLN A 265 -5.20 -6.71 10.40
CA GLN A 265 -5.30 -8.12 10.01
C GLN A 265 -6.71 -8.67 10.24
N GLN A 266 -7.32 -8.41 11.40
CA GLN A 266 -8.65 -8.93 11.71
C GLN A 266 -9.70 -8.38 10.74
N ILE A 267 -9.73 -7.06 10.50
CA ILE A 267 -10.66 -6.43 9.56
C ILE A 267 -10.42 -6.99 8.16
N THR A 268 -9.16 -7.10 7.74
CA THR A 268 -8.80 -7.60 6.41
C THR A 268 -9.30 -9.02 6.17
N PHE A 269 -8.94 -9.96 7.05
CA PHE A 269 -9.19 -11.38 6.82
C PHE A 269 -10.60 -11.84 7.19
N ASN A 270 -11.30 -11.14 8.10
CA ASN A 270 -12.62 -11.57 8.58
C ASN A 270 -13.78 -10.69 8.09
N GLU A 271 -13.52 -9.51 7.52
CA GLU A 271 -14.58 -8.60 7.06
C GLU A 271 -14.37 -8.23 5.59
N PHE A 272 -13.23 -7.62 5.26
CA PHE A 272 -12.95 -7.15 3.91
C PHE A 272 -12.87 -8.30 2.89
N LEU A 273 -11.96 -9.26 3.06
CA LEU A 273 -11.79 -10.36 2.10
C LEU A 273 -13.07 -11.20 1.92
N PRO A 274 -13.81 -11.58 2.98
CA PRO A 274 -15.10 -12.24 2.83
C PRO A 274 -16.14 -11.40 2.07
N SER A 275 -16.14 -10.07 2.21
CA SER A 275 -17.07 -9.20 1.47
C SER A 275 -16.81 -9.19 -0.04
N ILE A 276 -15.54 -9.27 -0.46
CA ILE A 276 -15.15 -9.18 -1.89
C ILE A 276 -14.90 -10.55 -2.55
N LEU A 277 -14.70 -11.62 -1.78
CA LEU A 277 -14.47 -12.97 -2.30
C LEU A 277 -15.61 -13.96 -1.96
N GLY A 278 -16.48 -13.61 -1.01
CA GLY A 278 -17.54 -14.48 -0.48
C GLY A 278 -17.16 -15.09 0.88
N GLU A 279 -18.19 -15.44 1.67
CA GLU A 279 -18.06 -15.82 3.10
C GLU A 279 -17.06 -16.95 3.38
N ASN A 280 -16.87 -17.88 2.44
CA ASN A 280 -16.01 -19.06 2.60
C ASN A 280 -14.70 -18.99 1.81
N ALA A 281 -14.31 -17.80 1.33
CA ALA A 281 -13.12 -17.65 0.51
C ALA A 281 -11.82 -17.87 1.29
N ILE A 282 -11.80 -17.51 2.58
CA ILE A 282 -10.65 -17.68 3.47
C ILE A 282 -10.92 -18.88 4.39
N LYS A 283 -10.05 -19.89 4.31
CA LYS A 283 -10.14 -21.06 5.20
C LYS A 283 -9.80 -20.67 6.64
N PRO A 284 -10.35 -21.37 7.66
CA PRO A 284 -9.94 -21.19 9.04
C PRO A 284 -8.42 -21.30 9.21
N TYR A 285 -7.85 -20.48 10.08
CA TYR A 285 -6.42 -20.46 10.33
C TYR A 285 -5.96 -21.74 11.06
N GLU A 286 -5.01 -22.45 10.46
CA GLU A 286 -4.48 -23.74 10.97
C GLU A 286 -3.15 -23.57 11.72
N GLY A 287 -2.70 -22.34 11.94
CA GLY A 287 -1.38 -22.05 12.52
C GLY A 287 -0.35 -21.55 11.51
N TYR A 288 0.78 -21.08 12.02
CA TYR A 288 1.88 -20.55 11.22
C TYR A 288 2.58 -21.68 10.46
N LYS A 289 2.83 -21.46 9.16
CA LYS A 289 3.50 -22.40 8.27
C LYS A 289 4.85 -21.80 7.86
N PRO A 290 5.98 -22.21 8.44
CA PRO A 290 7.31 -21.61 8.18
C PRO A 290 7.81 -21.86 6.75
N ASP A 291 7.31 -22.89 6.09
CA ASP A 291 7.78 -23.31 4.76
C ASP A 291 6.99 -22.64 3.61
N VAL A 292 6.05 -21.76 3.93
CA VAL A 292 5.29 -20.99 2.92
C VAL A 292 6.09 -19.74 2.57
N ASP A 293 6.37 -19.58 1.27
CA ASP A 293 6.86 -18.31 0.73
C ASP A 293 5.69 -17.30 0.69
N PRO A 294 5.69 -16.27 1.56
CA PRO A 294 4.57 -15.37 1.71
C PRO A 294 4.67 -14.16 0.78
N ARG A 295 5.71 -14.11 -0.07
CA ARG A 295 5.94 -12.96 -0.95
C ARG A 295 4.75 -12.71 -1.87
N LEU A 296 4.45 -11.44 -2.08
CA LEU A 296 3.40 -11.06 -3.02
C LEU A 296 3.86 -11.36 -4.44
N SER A 297 2.94 -11.82 -5.29
CA SER A 297 3.26 -12.06 -6.68
C SER A 297 3.19 -10.77 -7.50
N ASN A 298 4.04 -10.67 -8.52
CA ASN A 298 4.03 -9.59 -9.48
C ASN A 298 2.66 -9.46 -10.18
N VAL A 299 2.00 -10.58 -10.45
CA VAL A 299 0.64 -10.63 -11.03
C VAL A 299 -0.40 -10.07 -10.04
N PHE A 300 -0.26 -10.36 -8.74
CA PHE A 300 -1.14 -9.82 -7.73
C PHE A 300 -1.02 -8.29 -7.63
N SER A 301 0.21 -7.76 -7.48
CA SER A 301 0.47 -6.33 -7.30
C SER A 301 0.18 -5.49 -8.56
N THR A 302 0.40 -6.08 -9.74
CA THR A 302 0.27 -5.35 -11.01
C THR A 302 -1.12 -5.45 -11.62
N ALA A 303 -1.80 -6.59 -11.46
CA ALA A 303 -3.06 -6.85 -12.18
C ALA A 303 -4.22 -7.21 -11.24
N ALA A 304 -4.10 -8.27 -10.44
CA ALA A 304 -5.27 -8.81 -9.73
C ALA A 304 -5.83 -7.82 -8.70
N TYR A 305 -4.96 -7.22 -7.88
CA TYR A 305 -5.40 -6.33 -6.80
C TYR A 305 -5.75 -4.92 -7.28
N ARG A 306 -5.53 -4.61 -8.57
CA ARG A 306 -6.02 -3.39 -9.23
C ARG A 306 -7.54 -3.42 -9.48
N MET A 307 -8.21 -4.51 -9.13
CA MET A 307 -9.67 -4.62 -9.21
C MET A 307 -10.41 -3.47 -8.49
N GLY A 308 -9.81 -2.89 -7.45
CA GLY A 308 -10.38 -1.74 -6.72
C GLY A 308 -10.65 -0.52 -7.61
N HIS A 309 -9.91 -0.33 -8.70
CA HIS A 309 -10.14 0.78 -9.63
C HIS A 309 -11.50 0.71 -10.34
N SER A 310 -12.12 -0.48 -10.41
CA SER A 310 -13.47 -0.66 -10.95
C SER A 310 -14.60 -0.39 -9.94
N GLN A 311 -14.25 -0.17 -8.67
CA GLN A 311 -15.19 -0.01 -7.56
C GLN A 311 -15.32 1.46 -7.10
N LEU A 312 -14.55 2.36 -7.70
CA LEU A 312 -14.56 3.78 -7.38
C LEU A 312 -15.88 4.42 -7.85
N GLU A 313 -16.54 5.13 -6.94
CA GLU A 313 -17.66 5.99 -7.27
C GLU A 313 -17.17 7.40 -7.65
N PRO A 314 -17.80 8.10 -8.61
CA PRO A 314 -17.37 9.43 -9.05
C PRO A 314 -17.60 10.52 -8.00
N ILE A 315 -18.32 10.21 -6.91
CA ILE A 315 -18.59 11.11 -5.79
C ILE A 315 -18.49 10.30 -4.49
N ILE A 316 -17.77 10.86 -3.52
CA ILE A 316 -17.65 10.36 -2.14
C ILE A 316 -18.46 11.26 -1.22
#